data_AF-A0A2T4Q1H2-F1
#
_entry.id   AF-A0A2T4Q1H2-F1
#
_cell.length_a   1.000
_cell.length_b   1.000
_cell.length_c   1.000
_cell.angle_alpha   90.00
_cell.angle_beta   90.00
_cell.angle_gamma   90.00
#
_symmetry.space_group_name_H-M   'P 1'
#
loop_
_entity.id
_entity.type
_entity.pdbx_description
1 polymer ?
#
loop_
_entity_poly.entity_id
_entity_poly.type
_entity_poly.pdbx_seq_one_letter_code
_entity_poly.pdbx_strand_id
1 'polypeptide(L)' 'MKETVTYLIKRNDVEDDLYITNRPSDNFPDIKYSTNRRDAKDFDGMDNAVIDMTKHKAIKKTVTETTEYEEVEYD' A
#
# COMPACT_ATOMS: atom_id res chain seq x y z
N MET A 1 17.93 -5.26 -10.72
CA MET A 1 17.27 -4.51 -9.63
C MET A 1 15.96 -5.21 -9.31
N LYS A 2 15.73 -5.62 -8.07
CA LYS A 2 14.41 -6.15 -7.65
C LYS A 2 13.55 -4.95 -7.26
N GLU A 3 12.49 -4.73 -8.02
CA GLU A 3 11.46 -3.73 -7.71
C GLU A 3 10.22 -4.47 -7.24
N THR A 4 9.75 -4.14 -6.02
CA THR A 4 8.47 -4.62 -5.52
C THR A 4 7.48 -3.45 -5.53
N VAL A 5 6.39 -3.59 -6.28
CA VAL A 5 5.32 -2.60 -6.35
C VAL A 5 4.12 -3.10 -5.56
N THR A 6 3.74 -2.36 -4.52
CA THR A 6 2.49 -2.56 -3.78
C THR A 6 1.65 -1.28 -3.78
N TYR A 7 0.44 -1.37 -3.27
CA TYR A 7 -0.49 -0.27 -3.16
C TYR A 7 -1.07 -0.18 -1.76
N LEU A 8 -1.18 1.04 -1.24
CA LEU A 8 -2.03 1.33 -0.08
C LEU A 8 -3.34 1.92 -0.60
N ILE A 9 -4.47 1.50 -0.05
CA ILE A 9 -5.78 2.01 -0.46
C ILE A 9 -6.34 2.87 0.67
N LYS A 10 -6.86 4.05 0.33
CA LYS A 10 -7.56 4.93 1.26
C LYS A 10 -8.83 5.53 0.66
N ARG A 11 -9.74 6.01 1.51
CA ARG A 11 -10.94 6.75 1.09
C ARG A 11 -10.55 8.01 0.32
N ASN A 12 -11.38 8.41 -0.64
CA ASN A 12 -11.14 9.61 -1.47
C ASN A 12 -12.24 10.68 -1.34
N ASP A 13 -13.30 10.37 -0.59
CA ASP A 13 -14.55 11.12 -0.45
C ASP A 13 -14.72 11.72 0.96
N VAL A 14 -13.68 11.67 1.77
CA VAL A 14 -13.61 12.28 3.10
C VAL A 14 -12.31 13.09 3.21
N GLU A 15 -12.29 14.09 4.11
CA GLU A 15 -11.10 14.92 4.33
C GLU A 15 -9.97 14.17 5.04
N ASP A 16 -10.32 13.27 5.97
CA ASP A 16 -9.35 12.46 6.71
C ASP A 16 -8.74 11.34 5.87
N ASP A 17 -7.47 11.07 6.13
CA ASP A 17 -6.74 9.98 5.52
C ASP A 17 -7.12 8.62 6.15
N LEU A 18 -8.19 8.00 5.65
CA LEU A 18 -8.66 6.68 6.11
C LEU A 18 -8.11 5.55 5.24
N TYR A 19 -7.07 4.87 5.73
CA TYR A 19 -6.42 3.75 5.06
C TYR A 19 -7.08 2.42 5.39
N ILE A 20 -7.20 1.54 4.40
CA ILE A 20 -7.71 0.17 4.59
C ILE A 20 -6.66 -0.67 5.34
N THR A 21 -7.07 -1.32 6.44
CA THR A 21 -6.17 -2.09 7.33
C THR A 21 -6.32 -3.61 7.23
N ASN A 22 -7.28 -4.10 6.45
CA ASN A 22 -7.50 -5.52 6.19
C ASN A 22 -7.55 -5.83 4.68
N ARG A 23 -7.54 -7.11 4.29
CA ARG A 23 -7.83 -7.53 2.91
C ARG A 23 -9.29 -8.01 2.84
N PRO A 24 -10.26 -7.13 2.51
CA PRO A 24 -11.64 -7.56 2.30
C PRO A 24 -11.69 -8.54 1.11
N SER A 25 -12.63 -9.47 1.15
CA SER A 25 -12.88 -10.48 0.10
C SER A 25 -14.37 -10.81 0.07
N ASP A 26 -14.83 -11.57 -0.93
CA ASP A 26 -16.25 -11.92 -1.03
C ASP A 26 -16.77 -12.66 0.23
N ASN A 27 -15.92 -13.47 0.86
CA ASN A 27 -16.25 -14.18 2.09
C ASN A 27 -16.17 -13.31 3.35
N PHE A 28 -15.40 -12.22 3.30
CA PHE A 28 -15.20 -11.29 4.42
C PHE A 28 -15.19 -9.86 3.86
N PRO A 29 -16.38 -9.31 3.54
CA PRO A 29 -16.48 -8.05 2.78
C PRO A 29 -16.23 -6.80 3.62
N ASP A 30 -16.24 -6.93 4.95
CA ASP A 30 -16.04 -5.80 5.86
C ASP A 30 -14.72 -5.08 5.59
N ILE A 31 -14.80 -3.77 5.37
CA ILE A 31 -13.63 -2.92 5.20
C ILE A 31 -13.35 -2.18 6.51
N LYS A 32 -12.15 -2.35 7.04
CA LYS A 32 -11.68 -1.68 8.25
C LYS A 32 -10.72 -0.56 7.88
N TYR A 33 -10.84 0.57 8.57
CA TYR A 33 -10.05 1.75 8.32
C TYR A 33 -9.23 2.17 9.54
N SER A 34 -8.11 2.86 9.31
CA SER A 34 -7.32 3.57 10.32
C SER A 34 -6.84 4.90 9.75
N THR A 35 -6.76 5.92 10.61
CA THR A 35 -6.10 7.19 10.29
C THR A 35 -4.57 7.07 10.32
N ASN A 36 -4.03 6.02 10.95
CA ASN A 36 -2.60 5.75 10.98
C ASN A 36 -2.18 4.93 9.76
N ARG A 37 -1.42 5.56 8.86
CA ARG A 37 -0.89 4.94 7.64
C ARG A 37 -0.08 3.66 7.89
N ARG A 38 0.54 3.49 9.06
CA ARG A 38 1.34 2.30 9.38
C ARG A 38 0.50 1.03 9.53
N ASP A 39 -0.79 1.18 9.81
CA ASP A 39 -1.73 0.06 9.95
C ASP A 39 -2.27 -0.38 8.58
N ALA A 40 -2.00 0.40 7.53
CA ALA A 40 -2.50 0.15 6.19
C ALA A 40 -1.93 -1.17 5.64
N LYS A 41 -2.79 -1.96 4.99
CA LYS A 41 -2.37 -3.20 4.36
C LYS A 41 -1.84 -2.94 2.95
N ASP A 42 -0.71 -3.55 2.62
CA ASP A 42 -0.18 -3.58 1.25
C ASP A 42 -1.04 -4.51 0.37
N PHE A 43 -1.43 -4.01 -0.80
CA PHE A 43 -2.12 -4.72 -1.86
C PHE A 43 -1.19 -4.91 -3.06
N ASP A 44 -1.18 -6.12 -3.62
CA ASP A 44 -0.30 -6.49 -4.74
C ASP A 44 -0.86 -6.03 -6.11
N GLY A 45 -2.06 -5.45 -6.12
CA GLY A 45 -2.77 -4.92 -7.28
C GLY A 45 -4.03 -4.16 -6.88
N MET A 46 -4.72 -3.57 -7.85
CA MET A 46 -5.98 -2.82 -7.63
C MET A 46 -7.24 -3.67 -7.90
N ASP A 47 -7.08 -4.91 -8.34
CA ASP A 47 -8.18 -5.81 -8.73
C ASP A 47 -8.88 -6.47 -7.52
N ASN A 48 -9.23 -5.67 -6.50
CA ASN A 48 -10.05 -6.14 -5.39
C ASN A 48 -11.52 -5.85 -5.71
N ALA A 49 -12.23 -6.86 -6.22
CA ALA A 49 -13.63 -6.73 -6.65
C ALA A 49 -14.57 -6.17 -5.57
N VAL A 50 -14.22 -6.35 -4.29
CA VAL A 50 -15.02 -5.86 -3.14
C VAL A 50 -14.72 -4.42 -2.72
N ILE A 51 -13.61 -3.84 -3.19
CA ILE A 51 -13.25 -2.45 -2.86
C ILE A 51 -13.78 -1.53 -3.96
N ASP A 52 -14.75 -0.71 -3.62
CA ASP A 52 -15.29 0.31 -4.53
C ASP A 52 -14.26 1.42 -4.77
N MET A 53 -13.49 1.31 -5.85
CA MET A 53 -12.47 2.28 -6.24
C MET A 53 -13.03 3.63 -6.69
N THR A 54 -14.36 3.81 -6.84
CA THR A 54 -14.94 5.14 -7.05
C THR A 54 -14.89 5.98 -5.77
N LYS A 55 -14.94 5.31 -4.61
CA LYS A 55 -14.86 5.89 -3.27
C LYS A 55 -13.49 5.77 -2.61
N HIS A 56 -12.53 5.20 -3.33
CA HIS A 56 -11.17 4.98 -2.86
C HIS A 56 -10.15 5.46 -3.86
N LYS A 57 -8.91 5.61 -3.41
CA LYS A 57 -7.76 5.84 -4.26
C LYS A 57 -6.60 4.97 -3.79
N ALA A 58 -5.82 4.49 -4.75
CA ALA A 58 -4.62 3.74 -4.50
C ALA A 58 -3.40 4.67 -4.47
N ILE A 59 -2.50 4.43 -3.53
CA ILE A 59 -1.19 5.07 -3.42
C ILE A 59 -0.15 4.01 -3.78
N LYS A 60 0.50 4.18 -4.93
CA LYS A 60 1.58 3.28 -5.37
C LYS A 60 2.77 3.40 -4.42
N LYS A 61 3.25 2.27 -3.94
CA LYS A 61 4.47 2.10 -3.15
C LYS A 61 5.42 1.25 -3.97
N THR A 62 6.51 1.87 -4.41
CA THR A 62 7.60 1.17 -5.08
C THR A 62 8.75 1.03 -4.08
N VAL A 63 9.20 -0.20 -3.85
CA VAL A 63 10.38 -0.51 -3.03
C VAL A 63 11.47 -1.04 -3.93
N THR A 64 12.59 -0.34 -3.97
CA THR A 64 13.82 -0.75 -4.67
C THR A 64 14.88 -1.11 -3.64
N GLU A 65 15.31 -2.37 -3.59
CA GLU A 65 16.49 -2.74 -2.81
C GLU A 65 17.75 -2.48 -3.64
N THR A 66 18.53 -1.48 -3.22
CA THR A 66 19.88 -1.21 -3.75
C THR A 66 20.88 -1.35 -2.60
N THR A 67 21.90 -2.19 -2.80
CA THR A 67 23.03 -2.33 -1.86
C THR A 67 24.30 -2.09 -2.65
N GLU A 68 25.06 -1.07 -2.23
CA GLU A 68 26.29 -0.63 -2.88
C GLU A 68 27.46 -0.84 -1.91
N TYR A 69 28.58 -1.32 -2.43
CA TYR A 69 29.83 -1.54 -1.72
C TYR A 69 30.94 -0.86 -2.51
N GLU A 70 31.76 -0.06 -1.83
CA GLU A 70 32.96 0.55 -2.40
C GLU A 70 34.19 0.06 -1.62
N GLU A 71 35.26 -0.25 -2.34
CA GLU A 71 36.57 -0.48 -1.72
C GLU A 71 37.20 0.87 -1.39
N VAL A 72 37.63 1.03 -0.13
CA VAL A 72 38.27 2.25 0.36
C VAL A 72 39.76 1.95 0.52
N GLU A 73 40.59 2.62 -0.29
CA GLU A 73 42.05 2.57 -0.09
C GLU A 73 42.45 3.46 1.10
N TYR A 74 43.30 2.94 1.97
CA TYR A 74 43.88 3.66 3.11
C TYR A 74 45.34 4.03 2.78
N ASP A 75 45.70 5.30 3.01
CA ASP A 75 47.07 5.85 2.89
C ASP A 75 47.87 5.62 4.19
#